data_AF-A0A7R9P1G5-F1
#
_entry.id   AF-A0A7R9P1G5-F1
#
_cell.length_a   1.000
_cell.length_b   1.000
_cell.length_c   1.000
_cell.angle_alpha   90.00
_cell.angle_beta   90.00
_cell.angle_gamma   90.00
#
_symmetry.space_group_name_H-M   'P 1'
#
loop_
_entity.id
_entity.type
_entity.pdbx_description
1 polymer ?
#
loop_
_entity_poly.entity_id
_entity_poly.type
_entity_poly.pdbx_seq_one_letter_code
_entity_poly.pdbx_strand_id
1 'polypeptide(L)'
;MRKLPRIRDLTVLRYDNATTCGLVWTANFVAYRCRTCGISPCMSLCAECFQKGNHDGHDFNMFRSQAGGACDCGDTNVMKETGFCERHGPKAQVNKPVAPNDLVCVAEAAMPRIVLRLIQHLRES
;
A
#
# COMPACT_ATOMS: atom_id res chain seq x y z
N MET A 1 -13.54 -4.96 20.72
CA MET A 1 -13.54 -4.27 19.42
C MET A 1 -13.18 -5.26 18.33
N ARG A 2 -14.18 -5.79 17.62
CA ARG A 2 -14.00 -6.80 16.57
C ARG A 2 -13.36 -6.12 15.36
N LYS A 3 -12.10 -6.44 15.04
CA LYS A 3 -11.53 -6.12 13.72
C LYS A 3 -12.37 -6.90 12.72
N LEU A 4 -13.20 -6.21 11.94
CA LEU A 4 -13.84 -6.80 10.76
C LEU A 4 -12.72 -7.47 9.95
N PRO A 5 -12.84 -8.76 9.58
CA PRO A 5 -11.93 -9.33 8.61
C PRO A 5 -12.11 -8.48 7.36
N ARG A 6 -11.04 -7.79 6.95
CA ARG A 6 -11.02 -7.09 5.68
C ARG A 6 -11.17 -8.21 4.65
N ILE A 7 -12.39 -8.45 4.15
CA ILE A 7 -12.63 -9.31 2.99
C ILE A 7 -12.00 -8.57 1.82
N ARG A 8 -10.67 -8.64 1.76
CA ARG A 8 -9.90 -8.26 0.60
C ARG A 8 -10.11 -9.41 -0.36
N ASP A 9 -11.03 -9.22 -1.30
CA ASP A 9 -11.18 -10.18 -2.38
C ASP A 9 -9.84 -10.26 -3.11
N LEU A 10 -9.15 -11.39 -2.94
CA LEU A 10 -7.83 -11.64 -3.52
C LEU A 10 -7.88 -11.50 -5.05
N THR A 11 -9.07 -11.69 -5.65
CA THR A 11 -9.27 -11.57 -7.10
C THR A 11 -9.19 -10.14 -7.61
N VAL A 12 -9.47 -9.12 -6.80
CA VAL A 12 -9.39 -7.71 -7.21
C VAL A 12 -7.98 -7.16 -6.99
N LEU A 13 -7.27 -7.63 -5.97
CA LEU A 13 -5.91 -7.18 -5.63
C LEU A 13 -4.88 -7.43 -6.74
N ARG A 14 -5.10 -8.40 -7.63
CA ARG A 14 -4.20 -8.64 -8.79
C ARG A 14 -4.23 -7.52 -9.83
N TYR A 15 -5.28 -6.70 -9.82
CA TYR A 15 -5.45 -5.55 -10.71
C TYR A 15 -5.07 -4.22 -10.04
N ASP A 16 -4.61 -4.25 -8.79
CA ASP A 16 -4.11 -3.07 -8.10
C ASP A 16 -2.82 -2.59 -8.77
N ASN A 17 -2.84 -1.41 -9.39
CA ASN A 17 -1.70 -0.82 -10.09
C ASN A 17 -0.83 0.05 -9.15
N ALA A 18 -1.05 0.00 -7.83
CA ALA A 18 -0.21 0.72 -6.87
C ALA A 18 1.23 0.19 -6.92
N THR A 19 2.19 1.11 -7.08
CA THR A 19 3.63 0.81 -6.98
C THR A 19 4.14 0.95 -5.55
N THR A 20 3.35 1.55 -4.65
CA THR A 20 3.66 1.69 -3.23
C THR A 20 2.56 1.05 -2.39
N CYS A 21 2.91 0.55 -1.20
CA CYS A 21 1.93 -0.13 -0.35
C CYS A 21 0.95 0.84 0.30
N GLY A 22 1.45 1.87 0.99
CA GLY A 22 0.62 2.91 1.60
C GLY A 22 -0.40 2.43 2.63
N LEU A 23 -0.31 1.17 3.13
CA LEU A 23 -1.23 0.69 4.16
C LEU A 23 -1.12 1.57 5.40
N VAL A 24 -2.16 2.37 5.66
CA VAL A 24 -2.24 3.23 6.84
C VAL A 24 -2.77 2.46 8.05
N TRP A 25 -2.24 2.78 9.22
CA TRP A 25 -2.69 2.23 10.50
C TRP A 25 -2.70 3.27 11.63
N THR A 26 -3.37 2.90 12.71
CA THR A 26 -3.44 3.65 13.97
C THR A 26 -2.49 3.08 15.02
N ALA A 27 -2.52 3.62 16.23
CA ALA A 27 -1.79 3.09 17.38
C ALA A 27 -2.01 1.58 17.59
N ASN A 28 -1.02 0.94 18.22
CA ASN A 28 -0.90 -0.49 18.53
C ASN A 28 -0.80 -1.45 17.34
N PHE A 29 -0.71 -0.94 16.11
CA PHE A 29 -0.42 -1.75 14.93
C PHE A 29 1.00 -2.33 14.97
N VAL A 30 1.15 -3.60 14.59
CA VAL A 30 2.46 -4.28 14.51
C VAL A 30 3.10 -3.96 13.16
N ALA A 31 4.25 -3.31 13.20
CA ALA A 31 5.03 -2.94 12.03
C ALA A 31 6.48 -3.40 12.19
N TYR A 32 7.21 -3.39 11.08
CA TYR A 32 8.60 -3.80 11.01
C TYR A 32 9.45 -2.62 10.55
N ARG A 33 10.66 -2.49 11.08
CA ARG A 33 11.66 -1.55 10.60
C ARG A 33 12.92 -2.31 10.24
N CYS A 34 13.27 -2.31 8.96
CA CYS A 34 14.51 -2.90 8.48
C CYS A 34 15.55 -1.79 8.29
N ARG A 35 16.53 -1.70 9.19
CA ARG A 35 17.59 -0.68 9.15
C ARG A 35 18.54 -0.89 7.97
N THR A 36 18.73 -2.14 7.53
CA THR A 36 19.55 -2.47 6.35
C THR A 36 18.93 -1.93 5.05
N CYS A 37 17.61 -2.05 4.91
CA CYS A 37 16.87 -1.61 3.72
C CYS A 37 16.47 -0.13 3.78
N GLY A 38 16.28 0.43 4.98
CA GLY A 38 15.85 1.81 5.15
C GLY A 38 16.90 2.82 4.66
N ILE A 39 16.42 3.86 3.99
CA ILE A 39 17.17 5.11 3.75
C ILE A 39 16.87 6.07 4.91
N SER A 40 15.59 6.12 5.32
CA SER A 40 15.14 6.90 6.47
C SER A 40 15.03 6.04 7.74
N PRO A 41 15.45 6.56 8.92
CA PRO A 41 15.30 5.85 10.19
C PRO A 41 13.84 5.71 10.64
N CYS A 42 12.94 6.49 10.05
CA CYS A 42 11.51 6.47 10.36
C CYS A 42 10.74 5.41 9.56
N MET A 43 11.38 4.74 8.60
CA MET A 43 10.69 3.80 7.72
C MET A 43 10.03 2.65 8.48
N SER A 44 8.93 2.18 7.93
CA SER A 44 8.11 1.12 8.49
C SER A 44 7.41 0.28 7.42
N LEU A 45 7.34 -1.01 7.67
CA LEU A 45 6.73 -2.00 6.79
C LEU A 45 5.57 -2.66 7.51
N CYS A 46 4.48 -2.90 6.78
CA CYS A 46 3.45 -3.81 7.26
C CYS A 46 3.96 -5.26 7.25
N ALA A 47 3.32 -6.12 8.04
CA ALA A 47 3.71 -7.54 8.13
C ALA A 47 3.79 -8.23 6.76
N GLU A 48 2.81 -7.99 5.89
CA GLU A 48 2.76 -8.63 4.57
C GLU A 48 3.93 -8.20 3.67
N CYS A 49 4.28 -6.90 3.67
CA CYS A 49 5.40 -6.41 2.86
C CYS A 49 6.74 -6.88 3.42
N PHE A 50 6.89 -6.93 4.74
CA PHE A 50 8.10 -7.46 5.36
C PHE A 50 8.26 -8.97 5.06
N GLN A 51 7.19 -9.75 5.12
CA GLN A 51 7.26 -11.20 4.86
C GLN A 51 7.49 -11.55 3.39
N LYS A 52 6.98 -10.73 2.45
CA LYS A 52 7.11 -10.94 1.01
C LYS A 52 8.29 -10.19 0.39
N GLY A 53 9.04 -9.44 1.17
CA GLY A 53 10.30 -8.78 0.78
C GLY A 53 11.51 -9.62 1.18
N ASN A 54 12.68 -9.30 0.62
CA ASN A 54 13.92 -9.94 1.04
C ASN A 54 14.51 -9.22 2.26
N HIS A 55 14.38 -9.83 3.42
CA HIS A 55 14.92 -9.34 4.70
C HIS A 55 15.79 -10.36 5.42
N ASP A 56 16.25 -11.40 4.72
CA ASP A 56 17.08 -12.45 5.33
C ASP A 56 18.46 -11.90 5.72
N GLY A 57 18.93 -12.24 6.93
CA GLY A 57 20.19 -11.73 7.47
C GLY A 57 20.25 -10.21 7.71
N HIS A 58 19.14 -9.48 7.60
CA HIS A 58 19.12 -8.03 7.79
C HIS A 58 18.95 -7.62 9.26
N ASP A 59 19.39 -6.40 9.57
CA ASP A 59 19.14 -5.77 10.86
C ASP A 59 17.74 -5.13 10.88
N PHE A 60 16.81 -5.74 11.60
CA PHE A 60 15.44 -5.25 11.73
C PHE A 60 14.91 -5.33 13.15
N ASN A 61 13.79 -4.65 13.41
CA ASN A 61 12.98 -4.90 14.59
C ASN A 61 11.49 -4.93 14.24
N MET A 62 10.72 -5.55 15.12
CA MET A 62 9.26 -5.49 15.14
C MET A 62 8.85 -4.53 16.25
N PHE A 63 7.93 -3.61 15.98
CA PHE A 63 7.45 -2.64 16.95
C PHE A 63 5.94 -2.43 16.86
N ARG A 64 5.35 -1.91 17.94
CA ARG A 64 3.96 -1.43 17.96
C ARG A 64 3.95 0.07 17.75
N SER A 65 3.23 0.56 16.74
CA SER A 65 3.10 2.00 16.49
C SER A 65 2.39 2.70 17.65
N GLN A 66 2.88 3.87 18.07
CA GLN A 66 2.25 4.67 19.13
C GLN A 66 1.24 5.70 18.62
N ALA A 67 1.48 6.31 17.45
CA ALA A 67 0.69 7.45 16.95
C ALA A 67 0.11 7.22 15.53
N GLY A 68 0.20 6.00 14.99
CA GLY A 68 -0.17 5.68 13.61
C GLY A 68 1.03 5.55 12.68
N GLY A 69 0.78 5.42 11.37
CA GLY A 69 1.83 5.30 10.35
C GLY A 69 1.33 4.68 9.06
N ALA A 70 2.23 4.51 8.10
CA ALA A 70 1.95 3.90 6.82
C ALA A 70 3.09 2.99 6.36
N CYS A 71 2.79 2.01 5.52
CA CYS A 71 3.79 1.13 4.94
C CYS A 71 4.57 1.83 3.83
N ASP A 72 5.90 1.83 3.94
CA ASP A 72 6.84 2.48 3.02
C ASP A 72 7.31 1.59 1.87
N CYS A 73 6.80 0.34 1.79
CA CYS A 73 7.21 -0.59 0.75
C CYS A 73 6.92 -0.02 -0.65
N GLY A 74 7.93 0.02 -1.52
CA GLY A 74 7.84 0.53 -2.88
C GLY A 74 8.26 2.00 -3.05
N ASP A 75 8.46 2.76 -1.97
CA ASP A 75 8.93 4.13 -2.03
C ASP A 75 10.48 4.20 -2.00
N THR A 76 11.06 4.51 -3.16
CA THR A 76 12.51 4.59 -3.37
C THR A 76 13.17 5.76 -2.63
N ASN A 77 12.40 6.73 -2.11
CA ASN A 77 12.95 7.85 -1.35
C ASN A 77 13.26 7.47 0.10
N VAL A 78 12.63 6.42 0.63
CA VAL A 78 12.72 6.05 2.05
C VAL A 78 13.27 4.65 2.29
N MET A 79 13.33 3.81 1.26
CA MET A 79 13.81 2.42 1.34
C MET A 79 14.46 1.96 0.03
N LYS A 80 15.51 1.14 0.13
CA LYS A 80 16.20 0.50 -1.00
C LYS A 80 15.30 -0.54 -1.67
N GLU A 81 15.34 -0.60 -3.00
CA GLU A 81 14.56 -1.56 -3.81
C GLU A 81 14.80 -3.03 -3.44
N THR A 82 15.99 -3.36 -2.93
CA THR A 82 16.36 -4.74 -2.56
C THR A 82 15.51 -5.33 -1.43
N GLY A 83 14.83 -4.50 -0.64
CA GLY A 83 13.91 -4.96 0.39
C GLY A 83 12.43 -4.82 0.00
N PHE A 84 12.10 -4.36 -1.21
CA PHE A 84 10.71 -4.29 -1.63
C PHE A 84 10.11 -5.70 -1.74
N CYS A 85 8.82 -5.82 -1.42
CA CYS A 85 8.08 -7.04 -1.71
C CYS A 85 7.76 -7.16 -3.19
N GLU A 86 7.45 -8.37 -3.66
CA GLU A 86 7.11 -8.65 -5.06
C GLU A 86 5.98 -7.79 -5.67
N ARG A 87 5.07 -7.23 -4.84
CA ARG A 87 3.91 -6.45 -5.30
C ARG A 87 4.16 -4.95 -5.43
N HIS A 88 5.24 -4.42 -4.87
CA HIS A 88 5.48 -2.97 -4.81
C HIS A 88 6.89 -2.65 -5.30
N GLY A 89 7.06 -1.46 -5.87
CA GLY A 89 8.30 -0.98 -6.46
C GLY A 89 8.18 -0.72 -7.97
N PRO A 90 9.24 -0.17 -8.60
CA PRO A 90 9.23 0.21 -10.01
C PRO A 90 8.93 -0.95 -10.96
N LYS A 91 9.31 -2.17 -10.57
CA LYS A 91 9.15 -3.39 -11.38
C LYS A 91 7.81 -4.10 -11.16
N ALA A 92 6.98 -3.64 -10.23
CA ALA A 92 5.74 -4.31 -9.84
C ALA A 92 4.62 -4.28 -10.90
N GLN A 93 4.78 -3.45 -11.94
CA GLN A 93 3.81 -3.35 -13.05
C GLN A 93 4.21 -4.13 -14.28
N VAL A 94 5.41 -4.73 -14.29
CA VAL A 94 5.86 -5.55 -15.40
C VAL A 94 5.00 -6.82 -15.40
N ASN A 95 4.22 -7.03 -16.47
CA ASN A 95 3.32 -8.16 -16.70
C ASN A 95 2.01 -8.18 -15.90
N LYS A 96 1.52 -7.05 -15.35
CA LYS A 96 0.17 -7.06 -14.75
C LYS A 96 -0.93 -7.22 -15.81
N PRO A 97 -1.94 -8.07 -15.56
CA PRO A 97 -3.09 -8.18 -16.45
C PRO A 97 -3.92 -6.90 -16.39
N VAL A 98 -4.46 -6.51 -17.53
CA VAL A 98 -5.45 -5.43 -17.60
C VAL A 98 -6.69 -5.83 -16.80
N ALA A 99 -7.26 -4.88 -16.05
CA ALA A 99 -8.49 -5.10 -15.31
C ALA A 99 -9.65 -5.44 -16.28
N PRO A 100 -10.40 -6.53 -16.03
CA PRO A 100 -11.61 -6.85 -16.79
C PRO A 100 -12.62 -5.70 -16.84
N ASN A 101 -13.33 -5.57 -17.97
CA ASN A 101 -14.30 -4.50 -18.21
C ASN A 101 -15.42 -4.46 -17.16
N ASP A 102 -15.87 -5.61 -16.69
CA ASP A 102 -16.89 -5.71 -15.64
C ASP A 102 -16.43 -5.15 -14.28
N LEU A 103 -15.12 -5.15 -14.01
CA LEU A 103 -14.57 -4.51 -12.81
C LEU A 103 -14.49 -2.98 -12.93
N VAL A 104 -14.33 -2.44 -14.14
CA VAL A 104 -14.13 -0.99 -14.35
C VAL A 104 -15.40 -0.26 -14.82
N CYS A 105 -16.37 -0.94 -15.40
CA CYS A 105 -17.51 -0.32 -16.10
C CYS A 105 -18.34 0.63 -15.21
N VAL A 106 -18.58 0.26 -13.95
CA VAL A 106 -19.33 1.09 -13.01
C VAL A 106 -18.53 2.33 -12.66
N ALA A 107 -17.22 2.19 -12.42
CA ALA A 107 -16.35 3.30 -12.11
C ALA A 107 -16.24 4.26 -13.31
N GLU A 108 -16.06 3.75 -14.52
CA GLU A 108 -16.01 4.57 -15.74
C GLU A 108 -17.31 5.36 -15.97
N ALA A 109 -18.47 4.75 -15.71
CA ALA A 109 -19.76 5.43 -15.85
C ALA A 109 -20.05 6.45 -14.73
N ALA A 110 -19.62 6.16 -13.50
CA ALA A 110 -19.98 6.95 -12.32
C ALA A 110 -18.96 8.06 -11.98
N MET A 111 -17.66 7.78 -12.10
CA MET A 111 -16.60 8.67 -11.62
C MET A 111 -16.64 10.07 -12.25
N PRO A 112 -16.83 10.26 -13.57
CA PRO A 112 -16.93 11.60 -14.15
C PRO A 112 -18.06 12.43 -13.54
N ARG A 113 -19.21 11.79 -13.26
CA ARG A 113 -20.38 12.45 -12.66
C ARG A 113 -20.15 12.80 -11.20
N ILE A 114 -19.50 11.91 -10.45
CA ILE A 114 -19.14 12.15 -9.04
C ILE A 114 -18.15 13.31 -8.95
N VAL A 115 -17.10 13.31 -9.79
CA VAL A 115 -16.10 14.38 -9.84
C VAL A 115 -16.76 15.72 -10.19
N LEU A 116 -17.64 15.75 -11.20
CA LEU A 116 -18.36 16.97 -11.56
C LEU A 116 -19.19 17.51 -10.40
N ARG A 117 -19.98 16.65 -9.74
CA ARG A 117 -20.82 17.05 -8.60
C ARG A 117 -19.99 17.54 -7.43
N LEU A 118 -18.85 16.89 -7.16
CA LEU A 118 -17.93 17.32 -6.11
C LEU A 118 -17.37 18.72 -6.42
N ILE A 119 -16.96 18.96 -7.67
CA ILE A 119 -16.47 20.29 -8.10
C ILE A 119 -17.57 21.35 -7.96
N GLN A 120 -18.81 21.05 -8.35
CA GLN A 120 -19.94 21.97 -8.21
C GLN A 120 -20.19 22.29 -6.73
N HIS A 121 -20.27 21.27 -5.88
CA HIS A 121 -20.47 21.45 -4.45
C HIS A 121 -19.37 22.30 -3.80
N LEU A 122 -18.10 22.07 -4.17
CA LEU A 122 -16.97 22.84 -3.66
C LEU A 122 -16.88 24.27 -4.23
N ARG A 123 -17.54 24.56 -5.35
CA ARG A 123 -17.66 25.94 -5.90
C ARG A 123 -18.81 26.72 -5.28
N GLU A 124 -19.86 26.03 -4.86
CA GLU A 124 -21.07 26.61 -4.27
C GLU A 124 -20.98 26.75 -2.74
N SER A 125 -19.95 26.17 -2.12
CA SER A 125 -19.63 26.28 -0.68
C SER A 125 -18.61 27.39 -0.41
#